data_AF-A0A721ZPR5-F1
#
_entry.id   AF-A0A721ZPR5-F1
#
_cell.length_a   1.000
_cell.length_b   1.000
_cell.length_c   1.000
_cell.angle_alpha   90.00
_cell.angle_beta   90.00
_cell.angle_gamma   90.00
#
_symmetry.space_group_name_H-M   'P 1'
#
loop_
_entity.id
_entity.type
_entity.pdbx_description
1 polymer ?
#
loop_
_entity_poly.entity_id
_entity_poly.type
_entity_poly.pdbx_seq_one_letter_code
_entity_poly.pdbx_strand_id
1 'polypeptide(L)' 'MILKQDLKWSPDGLRVEVIQAGEYDDGALPARVQEIALQAGLAERGISAKSSKAAKEKKPRPVKRAEYASDNGRD' A
#
# COMPACT_ATOMS: atom_id res chain seq x y z
N MET A 1 -3.30 14.08 10.31
CA MET A 1 -2.76 12.71 10.18
C MET A 1 -1.85 12.65 8.97
N ILE A 2 -0.68 12.01 9.03
CA ILE A 2 0.26 11.98 7.89
C ILE A 2 0.47 10.53 7.43
N LEU A 3 0.11 10.20 6.18
CA LEU A 3 0.47 8.91 5.57
C LEU A 3 1.86 8.99 4.94
N LYS A 4 2.75 8.09 5.36
CA LYS A 4 4.14 8.02 4.88
C LYS A 4 4.27 7.35 3.51
N GLN A 5 3.32 6.51 3.13
CA GLN A 5 3.28 5.79 1.85
C GLN A 5 1.85 5.46 1.42
N ASP A 6 1.68 4.95 0.20
CA ASP A 6 0.37 4.52 -0.32
C ASP A 6 -0.22 3.40 0.55
N LEU A 7 -1.44 3.62 1.03
CA LEU A 7 -2.19 2.64 1.80
C LEU A 7 -3.24 1.99 0.90
N LYS A 8 -3.03 0.71 0.61
CA LYS A 8 -4.03 -0.14 -0.02
C LYS A 8 -4.86 -0.77 1.08
N TRP A 9 -6.14 -0.41 1.17
CA TRP A 9 -7.03 -0.91 2.21
C TRP A 9 -8.38 -1.29 1.62
N SER A 10 -9.15 -2.05 2.39
CA SER A 10 -10.49 -2.46 2.00
C SER A 10 -11.47 -2.18 3.14
N PRO A 11 -12.44 -1.27 2.98
CA PRO A 11 -13.44 -1.03 4.02
C PRO A 11 -14.28 -2.27 4.31
N ASP A 12 -14.78 -2.91 3.25
CA ASP A 12 -15.75 -4.01 3.34
C ASP A 12 -15.13 -5.36 2.95
N GLY A 13 -13.81 -5.41 2.74
CA GLY A 13 -13.12 -6.59 2.18
C GLY A 13 -13.46 -6.91 0.70
N LEU A 14 -14.47 -6.25 0.13
CA LEU A 14 -14.94 -6.43 -1.25
C LEU A 14 -14.16 -5.59 -2.27
N ARG A 15 -13.70 -4.40 -1.87
CA ARG A 15 -13.02 -3.45 -2.76
C ARG A 15 -11.70 -3.04 -2.14
N VAL A 16 -10.66 -2.93 -2.97
CA VAL A 16 -9.36 -2.42 -2.55
C VAL A 16 -9.26 -0.98 -3.02
N GLU A 17 -9.30 -0.06 -2.07
CA GLU A 17 -9.06 1.36 -2.29
C GLU A 17 -7.59 1.68 -2.03
N VAL A 18 -7.05 2.66 -2.75
CA VAL A 18 -5.67 3.12 -2.59
C VAL A 18 -5.69 4.56 -2.15
N ILE A 19 -5.29 4.81 -0.91
CA ILE A 19 -5.12 6.15 -0.36
C ILE A 19 -3.67 6.55 -0.58
N GLN A 20 -3.47 7.71 -1.20
CA GLN A 20 -2.14 8.21 -1.50
C GLN A 20 -1.40 8.65 -0.24
N ALA A 21 -0.08 8.65 -0.31
CA ALA A 21 0.73 9.24 0.74
C ALA A 21 0.50 10.76 0.76
N GLY A 22 0.42 11.33 1.95
CA GLY A 22 0.12 12.75 2.08
C GLY A 22 -0.36 13.13 3.47
N GLU A 23 -0.60 14.42 3.63
CA GLU A 23 -1.16 15.00 4.84
C GLU A 23 -2.68 15.03 4.70
N TYR A 24 -3.38 14.52 5.71
CA TYR A 24 -4.83 14.43 5.76
C TYR A 24 -5.33 15.09 7.04
N ASP A 25 -6.31 15.99 6.90
CA ASP A 25 -6.99 16.60 8.03
C ASP A 25 -7.72 15.56 8.90
N ASP A 26 -7.97 15.95 10.15
CA ASP A 26 -8.73 15.13 11.08
C ASP A 26 -10.17 14.98 10.57
N GLY A 27 -10.59 13.74 10.29
CA GLY A 27 -11.87 13.43 9.66
C GLY A 27 -11.85 13.34 8.13
N ALA A 28 -10.75 13.70 7.45
CA ALA A 28 -10.63 13.50 6.00
C ALA A 28 -10.53 12.01 5.60
N LEU A 29 -9.99 11.19 6.50
CA LEU A 29 -9.93 9.74 6.35
C LEU A 29 -10.89 9.04 7.31
N PRO A 30 -11.58 7.96 6.89
CA PRO A 30 -12.40 7.15 7.79
C PRO A 30 -11.62 6.69 9.01
N ALA A 31 -12.26 6.62 10.18
CA ALA A 31 -11.59 6.19 11.42
C ALA A 31 -10.85 4.85 11.26
N ARG A 32 -11.47 3.88 10.57
CA ARG A 32 -10.88 2.57 10.27
C ARG A 32 -9.59 2.68 9.45
N VAL A 33 -9.52 3.61 8.50
CA VAL A 33 -8.30 3.87 7.72
C VAL A 33 -7.20 4.35 8.64
N GLN A 34 -7.51 5.33 9.48
CA GLN A 34 -6.53 5.90 10.41
C GLN A 34 -5.98 4.82 11.36
N GLU A 35 -6.85 3.98 11.91
CA GLU A 35 -6.47 2.85 12.76
C GLU A 35 -5.54 1.87 12.04
N ILE A 36 -5.91 1.42 10.83
CA ILE A 36 -5.11 0.49 10.04
C ILE A 36 -3.77 1.11 9.67
N ALA A 37 -3.77 2.38 9.26
CA ALA A 37 -2.56 3.10 8.89
C ALA A 37 -1.61 3.25 10.08
N LEU A 38 -2.13 3.52 11.28
CA LEU A 38 -1.35 3.57 12.52
C LEU A 38 -0.79 2.19 12.89
N GLN A 39 -1.64 1.17 12.92
CA GLN A 39 -1.23 -0.20 13.29
C GLN A 39 -0.20 -0.79 12.34
N ALA A 40 -0.34 -0.50 11.04
CA ALA A 40 0.60 -0.94 10.02
C ALA A 40 1.89 -0.09 9.97
N GLY A 41 2.00 0.98 10.77
CA GLY A 41 3.13 1.90 10.75
C GLY A 41 3.23 2.72 9.45
N LEU A 42 2.09 2.87 8.76
CA LEU A 42 1.96 3.58 7.49
C LEU A 42 1.58 5.05 7.67
N ALA A 43 1.08 5.42 8.84
CA ALA A 43 0.73 6.79 9.16
C ALA A 43 1.17 7.20 10.57
N GLU A 44 1.34 8.51 10.75
CA GLU A 44 1.84 9.16 11.95
C GLU A 44 0.81 10.17 12.47
N ARG A 45 0.52 10.14 13.78
CA ARG A 45 -0.28 11.18 14.44
C ARG A 45 0.55 12.46 14.44
N GLY A 46 0.05 13.50 13.79
CA GLY A 46 0.76 14.76 13.58
C GLY A 46 0.99 15.52 14.89
N ILE A 47 2.03 15.13 15.62
CA ILE A 47 2.71 15.87 16.69
C ILE A 47 4.07 15.18 16.94
N SER A 48 4.93 15.13 15.94
CA SER A 48 6.38 15.35 16.15
C SER A 48 7.09 15.38 14.81
N ALA A 49 7.77 16.49 14.55
CA ALA A 49 8.84 16.53 13.57
C ALA A 49 9.88 15.43 13.85
N LYS A 50 10.42 14.86 12.77
CA LYS A 50 11.52 13.86 12.67
C LYS A 50 11.11 12.39 12.77
N SER A 51 10.70 11.83 11.64
CA SER A 51 11.21 10.51 11.23
C SER A 51 11.19 10.36 9.72
N SER A 52 12.21 10.95 9.09
CA SER A 52 12.75 10.51 7.81
C SER A 52 13.02 9.02 7.88
N LYS A 53 12.41 8.20 7.02
CA LYS A 53 13.05 7.12 6.24
C LYS A 53 12.00 6.25 5.54
N ALA A 54 12.39 5.85 4.32
CA ALA A 54 11.81 4.81 3.48
C ALA A 54 10.60 5.21 2.63
N ALA A 55 10.89 5.95 1.56
CA ALA A 55 10.31 5.62 0.27
C ALA A 55 10.52 4.11 0.01
N LYS A 56 9.50 3.29 0.30
CA LYS A 56 9.44 1.94 -0.24
C LYS A 56 9.13 2.09 -1.72
N GLU A 57 10.21 2.18 -2.50
CA GLU A 57 10.28 1.77 -3.89
C GLU A 57 9.50 0.45 -4.03
N LYS A 58 8.24 0.52 -4.47
CA LYS A 58 7.52 -0.66 -4.92
C LYS A 58 8.13 -1.06 -6.24
N LYS A 59 9.18 -1.87 -6.14
CA LYS A 59 9.70 -2.65 -7.27
C LYS A 59 8.53 -3.29 -8.02
N PRO A 60 8.45 -3.19 -9.36
CA PRO A 60 7.54 -4.02 -10.11
C PRO A 60 7.83 -5.48 -9.76
N ARG A 61 6.79 -6.23 -9.42
CA ARG A 61 6.87 -7.67 -9.14
C ARG A 61 7.48 -8.34 -10.37
N PRO A 62 8.54 -9.18 -10.25
CA PRO A 62 8.88 -10.08 -11.33
C PRO A 62 7.74 -11.11 -11.44
N VAL A 63 6.88 -10.97 -12.45
CA VAL A 63 5.99 -12.07 -12.84
C VAL A 63 6.86 -13.17 -13.46
N LYS A 64 7.39 -14.04 -12.61
CA LYS A 64 7.80 -15.38 -13.06
C LYS A 64 6.53 -16.15 -13.36
N ARG A 65 6.22 -16.34 -14.64
CA ARG A 65 5.58 -17.57 -15.10
C ARG A 65 6.59 -18.28 -15.99
N ALA A 66 7.33 -19.19 -15.36
CA ALA A 66 7.93 -20.29 -16.08
C ALA A 66 6.80 -21.18 -16.63
N GLU A 67 7.13 -21.84 -17.74
CA GLU A 67 6.55 -23.11 -18.18
C GLU A 67 5.19 -23.05 -18.90
N TYR A 68 5.26 -23.11 -20.23
CA TYR A 68 4.73 -24.25 -20.99
C TYR A 68 5.68 -24.46 -22.19
N ALA A 69 6.78 -25.18 -21.96
CA ALA A 69 7.42 -25.92 -23.05
C ALA A 69 6.58 -27.18 -23.26
N SER A 70 5.52 -27.07 -24.05
CA SER A 70 4.79 -28.23 -24.55
C SER A 70 5.40 -28.64 -25.88
N ASP A 71 6.21 -29.68 -25.75
CA ASP A 71 6.55 -30.74 -26.69
C ASP A 71 5.54 -31.00 -27.84
N ASN A 72 6.11 -31.43 -28.97
CA ASN A 72 5.54 -32.04 -30.20
C ASN A 72 5.03 -31.18 -31.36
N GLY A 73 5.76 -31.27 -32.47
CA GLY A 73 5.34 -30.85 -33.81
C GLY A 73 6.33 -31.31 -34.87
N ARG A 74 6.46 -32.63 -35.01
CA ARG A 74 7.08 -33.33 -36.15
C ARG A 74 6.20 -33.13 -37.39
N ASP A 75 6.72 -32.50 -38.43
CA ASP A 75 6.47 -32.82 -39.85
C ASP A 75 7.67 -32.35 -40.70
#